data_AF-A0A4R2KN06-F1
#
_entry.id   AF-A0A4R2KN06-F1
#
_cell.length_a   1.000
_cell.length_b   1.000
_cell.length_c   1.000
_cell.angle_alpha   90.00
_cell.angle_beta   90.00
_cell.angle_gamma   90.00
#
_symmetry.space_group_name_H-M   'P 1'
#
loop_
_entity.id
_entity.type
_entity.pdbx_description
1 polymer ?
#
loop_
_entity_poly.entity_id
_entity_poly.type
_entity_poly.pdbx_seq_one_letter_code
_entity_poly.pdbx_strand_id
1 'polypeptide(L)'
;MSRKTPIHVITKLKRNAVGYLDLKKPQTKKRGRPRKRGQKIKIVDLFKTEPIQSISVCLYEKIRAIEVVAKDLWVLALDRKVRIVVTKLGSNVMALISTDITLNPTQIIAIYGSRFSIEIAIIDMK
;
A
#
# COMPACT_ATOMS: atom_id res chain seq x y z
N MET A 1 23.24 -24.00 -0.79
CA MET A 1 22.70 -22.98 -1.72
C MET A 1 21.54 -22.24 -1.04
N SER A 2 21.77 -21.00 -0.60
CA SER A 2 20.71 -20.17 0.00
C SER A 2 19.67 -19.82 -1.08
N ARG A 3 18.39 -20.11 -0.87
CA ARG A 3 17.32 -19.76 -1.83
C ARG A 3 17.31 -18.24 -2.01
N LYS A 4 17.75 -17.78 -3.18
CA LYS A 4 17.81 -16.36 -3.61
C LYS A 4 16.45 -15.78 -4.04
N THR A 5 15.33 -16.32 -3.57
CA THR A 5 14.00 -15.77 -3.86
C THR A 5 13.55 -14.91 -2.68
N PRO A 6 13.57 -13.57 -2.80
CA PRO A 6 13.10 -12.69 -1.73
C PRO A 6 11.59 -12.90 -1.50
N ILE A 7 11.19 -13.03 -0.24
CA ILE A 7 9.78 -13.10 0.13
C ILE A 7 9.22 -11.68 0.18
N HIS A 8 8.15 -11.45 -0.57
CA HIS A 8 7.39 -10.20 -0.54
C HIS A 8 6.08 -10.39 0.22
N VAL A 9 5.74 -9.36 0.99
CA VAL A 9 4.57 -9.29 1.86
C VAL A 9 3.63 -8.21 1.35
N ILE A 10 2.34 -8.54 1.31
CA ILE A 10 1.22 -7.63 1.09
C ILE A 10 0.27 -7.72 2.29
N THR A 11 -0.05 -6.60 2.92
CA THR A 11 -0.96 -6.56 4.08
C THR A 11 -1.84 -5.33 4.09
N LYS A 12 -2.89 -5.37 4.91
CA LYS A 12 -3.75 -4.21 5.18
C LYS A 12 -3.14 -3.31 6.25
N LEU A 13 -3.25 -2.01 6.03
CA LEU A 13 -2.82 -0.98 6.97
C LEU A 13 -4.00 -0.47 7.81
N LYS A 14 -3.67 0.02 9.01
CA LYS A 14 -4.62 0.76 9.85
C LYS A 14 -4.98 2.09 9.19
N ARG A 15 -6.20 2.58 9.44
CA ARG A 15 -6.70 3.84 8.86
C ARG A 15 -5.84 5.07 9.23
N ASN A 16 -5.20 5.05 10.39
CA ASN A 16 -4.31 6.11 10.86
C ASN A 16 -2.83 5.91 10.44
N ALA A 17 -2.55 4.97 9.53
CA ALA A 17 -1.19 4.70 9.08
C ALA A 17 -0.59 5.91 8.35
N VAL A 18 0.73 6.03 8.47
CA VAL A 18 1.50 7.16 7.97
C VAL A 18 2.69 6.68 7.15
N GLY A 19 2.97 7.39 6.08
CA GLY A 19 4.15 7.20 5.24
C GLY A 19 5.00 8.47 5.21
N TYR A 20 6.20 8.36 4.68
CA TYR A 20 7.13 9.47 4.53
C TYR A 20 7.58 9.58 3.08
N LEU A 21 7.59 10.81 2.56
CA LEU A 21 8.18 11.11 1.25
C LEU A 21 9.70 10.95 1.27
N ASP A 22 10.28 11.01 0.08
CA ASP A 22 11.71 11.17 -0.06
C ASP A 22 12.20 12.46 0.62
N LEU A 23 13.41 12.37 1.16
CA LEU A 23 14.11 13.55 1.62
C LEU A 23 14.41 14.44 0.43
N LYS A 24 13.91 15.67 0.46
CA LYS A 24 14.50 16.74 -0.35
C LYS A 24 15.93 16.94 0.16
N LYS A 25 16.93 16.86 -0.73
CA LYS A 25 18.33 17.13 -0.37
C LYS A 25 18.38 18.52 0.27
N PRO A 26 18.86 18.67 1.51
CA PRO A 26 18.92 19.96 2.14
C PRO A 26 19.93 20.84 1.38
N GLN A 27 19.51 22.04 0.99
CA GLN A 27 20.42 23.01 0.34
C GLN A 27 21.53 23.48 1.30
N THR A 28 21.28 23.44 2.61
CA THR A 28 22.24 23.80 3.65
C THR A 28 22.36 22.70 4.71
N LYS A 29 23.59 22.31 5.04
CA LYS A 29 23.86 21.37 6.13
C LYS A 29 23.62 22.08 7.46
N LYS A 30 22.63 21.62 8.23
CA LYS A 30 22.36 22.11 9.59
C LYS A 30 23.07 21.25 10.63
N ARG A 31 23.44 21.83 11.77
CA ARG A 31 24.02 21.12 12.90
C ARG A 31 23.03 20.08 13.43
N GLY A 32 23.49 18.84 13.67
CA GLY A 32 22.68 17.72 14.16
C GLY A 32 22.58 16.54 13.19
N ARG A 33 21.94 15.43 13.63
CA ARG A 33 21.78 14.23 12.80
C ARG A 33 20.86 14.54 11.61
N PRO A 34 21.29 14.27 10.36
CA PRO A 34 20.44 14.49 9.20
C PRO A 34 19.18 13.62 9.29
N ARG A 35 18.03 14.19 8.91
CA ARG A 35 16.77 13.43 8.82
C ARG A 35 16.94 12.33 7.77
N LYS A 36 16.47 11.12 8.08
CA LYS A 36 16.46 9.96 7.16
C LYS A 36 15.21 9.87 6.29
N ARG A 37 14.15 10.61 6.62
CA ARG A 37 12.82 10.54 5.99
C ARG A 37 12.28 11.94 5.75
N GLY A 38 11.57 12.13 4.64
CA GLY A 38 10.98 13.39 4.24
C GLY A 38 9.72 13.74 5.04
N GLN A 39 8.81 14.47 4.40
CA GLN A 39 7.55 14.89 5.01
C GLN A 39 6.67 13.69 5.37
N LYS A 40 6.08 13.73 6.56
CA LYS A 40 5.10 12.75 7.05
C LYS A 40 3.75 13.00 6.37
N ILE A 41 3.13 11.95 5.84
CA ILE A 41 1.83 11.97 5.16
C ILE A 41 0.93 10.90 5.76
N LYS A 42 -0.36 11.22 5.99
CA LYS A 42 -1.36 10.22 6.34
C LYS A 42 -1.78 9.48 5.07
N ILE A 43 -1.79 8.16 5.11
CA ILE A 43 -2.01 7.34 3.91
C ILE A 43 -3.40 7.58 3.31
N VAL A 44 -4.42 7.80 4.14
CA VAL A 44 -5.77 8.13 3.68
C VAL A 44 -5.87 9.46 2.91
N ASP A 45 -4.95 10.39 3.14
CA ASP A 45 -4.95 11.68 2.46
C ASP A 45 -4.39 11.59 1.03
N LEU A 46 -3.86 10.42 0.61
CA LEU A 46 -3.35 10.22 -0.75
C LEU A 46 -4.41 10.46 -1.84
N PHE A 47 -5.69 10.25 -1.53
CA PHE A 47 -6.80 10.58 -2.46
C PHE A 47 -6.90 12.08 -2.79
N LYS A 48 -6.32 12.96 -1.97
CA LYS A 48 -6.32 14.41 -2.22
C LYS A 48 -5.14 14.87 -3.06
N THR A 49 -4.06 14.08 -3.09
CA THR A 49 -2.76 14.51 -3.64
C THR A 49 -2.29 13.70 -4.83
N GLU A 50 -2.74 12.45 -4.96
CA GLU A 50 -2.31 11.54 -6.01
C GLU A 50 -3.43 11.32 -7.04
N PRO A 51 -3.08 11.00 -8.30
CA PRO A 51 -4.07 10.76 -9.35
C PRO A 51 -4.91 9.52 -9.02
N ILE A 52 -6.23 9.69 -9.12
CA ILE A 52 -7.20 8.62 -8.88
C ILE A 52 -7.35 7.79 -10.15
N GLN A 53 -7.28 6.47 -10.00
CA GLN A 53 -7.53 5.50 -11.06
C GLN A 53 -8.78 4.70 -10.73
N SER A 54 -9.69 4.55 -11.69
CA SER A 54 -10.87 3.68 -11.55
C SER A 54 -10.55 2.31 -12.11
N ILE A 55 -10.69 1.27 -11.30
CA ILE A 55 -10.37 -0.12 -11.67
C ILE A 55 -11.57 -1.00 -11.37
N SER A 56 -11.91 -1.89 -12.29
CA SER A 56 -12.94 -2.92 -12.09
C SER A 56 -12.33 -4.12 -11.38
N VAL A 57 -12.89 -4.49 -10.23
CA VAL A 57 -12.46 -5.66 -9.45
C VAL A 57 -13.66 -6.57 -9.24
N CYS A 58 -13.45 -7.88 -9.41
CA CYS A 58 -14.46 -8.89 -9.08
C CYS A 58 -14.41 -9.14 -7.56
N LEU A 59 -15.44 -8.69 -6.86
CA LEU A 59 -15.62 -8.91 -5.42
C LEU A 59 -16.90 -9.72 -5.24
N TYR A 60 -16.80 -10.94 -4.68
CA TYR A 60 -17.95 -11.83 -4.46
C TYR A 60 -18.77 -12.06 -5.74
N GLU A 61 -18.09 -12.42 -6.83
CA GLU A 61 -18.71 -12.64 -8.16
C GLU A 61 -19.41 -11.41 -8.78
N LYS A 62 -19.32 -10.25 -8.13
CA LYS A 62 -19.83 -8.98 -8.65
C LYS A 62 -18.68 -8.08 -9.06
N ILE A 63 -18.70 -7.65 -10.32
CA ILE A 63 -17.75 -6.65 -10.82
C ILE A 63 -18.15 -5.30 -10.22
N ARG A 64 -17.24 -4.68 -9.48
CA ARG A 64 -17.40 -3.32 -8.97
C ARG A 64 -16.25 -2.44 -9.42
N ALA A 65 -16.57 -1.23 -9.86
CA ALA A 65 -15.58 -0.18 -10.03
C ALA A 65 -15.17 0.36 -8.66
N ILE A 66 -13.87 0.43 -8.41
CA ILE A 66 -13.28 1.02 -7.21
C ILE A 66 -12.32 2.14 -7.61
N GLU A 67 -12.27 3.17 -6.77
CA GLU A 67 -11.28 4.24 -6.90
C GLU A 67 -9.99 3.81 -6.19
N VAL A 68 -8.86 4.02 -6.84
CA VAL A 68 -7.56 3.59 -6.34
C VAL A 68 -6.54 4.70 -6.51
N VAL A 69 -5.74 4.93 -5.48
CA VAL A 69 -4.51 5.73 -5.55
C VAL A 69 -3.33 4.90 -5.11
N ALA A 70 -2.18 5.11 -5.75
CA ALA A 70 -0.96 4.39 -5.43
C ALA A 70 0.23 5.33 -5.29
N LYS A 71 1.07 5.08 -4.28
CA LYS A 71 2.29 5.85 -4.04
C LYS A 71 3.35 5.03 -3.36
N ASP A 72 4.60 5.20 -3.79
CA ASP A 72 5.73 4.58 -3.13
C ASP A 72 6.24 5.49 -2.01
N LEU A 73 6.19 4.99 -0.77
CA LEU A 73 6.51 5.75 0.44
C LEU A 73 7.47 4.97 1.35
N TRP A 74 8.16 5.68 2.22
CA TRP A 74 8.90 5.09 3.33
C TRP A 74 7.99 4.85 4.53
N VAL A 75 8.11 3.72 5.21
CA VAL A 75 7.35 3.41 6.45
C VAL A 75 8.31 3.10 7.59
N LEU A 76 8.02 3.60 8.81
CA LEU A 76 8.98 3.67 9.93
C LEU A 76 9.70 2.35 10.24
N ALA A 77 8.98 1.23 10.14
CA ALA A 77 9.48 -0.10 10.46
C ALA A 77 10.35 -0.74 9.37
N LEU A 78 10.49 -0.10 8.20
CA LEU A 78 11.20 -0.66 7.05
C LEU A 78 12.26 0.32 6.53
N ASP A 79 13.43 -0.24 6.19
CA ASP A 79 14.54 0.47 5.55
C ASP A 79 14.47 0.42 4.02
N ARG A 80 13.29 0.17 3.48
CA ARG A 80 12.99 0.22 2.05
C ARG A 80 11.69 0.97 1.81
N LYS A 81 11.52 1.47 0.58
CA LYS A 81 10.22 1.93 0.11
C LYS A 81 9.27 0.74 -0.02
N VAL A 82 8.01 1.06 0.15
CA VAL A 82 6.88 0.17 -0.05
C VAL A 82 5.87 0.85 -0.95
N ARG A 83 5.15 0.05 -1.71
CA ARG A 83 4.03 0.55 -2.51
C ARG A 83 2.79 0.57 -1.64
N ILE A 84 2.26 1.76 -1.44
CA ILE A 84 1.00 1.99 -0.75
C ILE A 84 -0.09 2.07 -1.81
N VAL A 85 -1.15 1.29 -1.62
CA VAL A 85 -2.33 1.31 -2.47
C VAL A 85 -3.53 1.60 -1.58
N VAL A 86 -4.25 2.69 -1.85
CA VAL A 86 -5.46 3.04 -1.11
C VAL A 86 -6.63 2.88 -2.05
N THR A 87 -7.61 2.08 -1.63
CA THR A 87 -8.82 1.77 -2.39
C THR A 87 -10.02 2.40 -1.70
N LYS A 88 -10.96 2.92 -2.48
CA LYS A 88 -12.22 3.48 -2.00
C LYS A 88 -13.38 2.87 -2.79
N LEU A 89 -14.34 2.32 -2.05
CA LEU A 89 -15.60 1.78 -2.57
C LEU A 89 -16.75 2.41 -1.77
N GLY A 90 -17.42 3.39 -2.37
CA GLY A 90 -18.40 4.22 -1.66
C GLY A 90 -17.76 4.94 -0.47
N SER A 91 -18.26 4.70 0.75
CA SER A 91 -17.71 5.24 2.00
C SER A 91 -16.56 4.42 2.59
N ASN A 92 -16.32 3.21 2.07
CA ASN A 92 -15.31 2.30 2.61
C ASN A 92 -13.94 2.61 2.00
N VAL A 93 -13.00 2.97 2.86
CA VAL A 93 -11.59 3.23 2.50
C VAL A 93 -10.72 2.14 3.11
N MET A 94 -9.89 1.52 2.29
CA MET A 94 -8.91 0.52 2.71
C MET A 94 -7.53 0.91 2.18
N ALA A 95 -6.49 0.69 2.99
CA ALA A 95 -5.11 0.88 2.58
C ALA A 95 -4.37 -0.46 2.63
N LEU A 96 -3.64 -0.77 1.58
CA LEU A 96 -2.76 -1.91 1.44
C LEU A 96 -1.31 -1.43 1.33
N ILE A 97 -0.39 -2.26 1.82
CA ILE A 97 1.05 -2.07 1.70
C ILE A 97 1.64 -3.29 1.00
N SER A 98 2.48 -3.06 -0.01
CA SER A 98 3.30 -4.07 -0.65
C SER A 98 4.77 -3.74 -0.45
N THR A 99 5.54 -4.74 -0.07
CA THR A 99 7.02 -4.64 -0.04
C THR A 99 7.67 -4.82 -1.39
N ASP A 100 6.93 -5.27 -2.40
CA ASP A 100 7.33 -5.23 -3.80
C ASP A 100 6.75 -3.97 -4.47
N ILE A 101 7.63 -3.06 -4.89
CA ILE A 101 7.26 -1.81 -5.57
C ILE A 101 7.09 -1.98 -7.07
N THR A 102 7.39 -3.15 -7.64
CA THR A 102 7.21 -3.42 -9.06
C THR A 102 5.77 -3.78 -9.41
N LEU A 103 5.00 -4.26 -8.41
CA LEU A 103 3.60 -4.66 -8.58
C LEU A 103 2.69 -3.47 -8.86
N ASN A 104 1.80 -3.63 -9.83
CA ASN A 104 0.77 -2.64 -10.14
C ASN A 104 -0.34 -2.66 -9.06
N PRO A 105 -1.09 -1.55 -8.85
CA PRO A 105 -2.16 -1.52 -7.85
C PRO A 105 -3.20 -2.62 -8.02
N THR A 106 -3.59 -2.92 -9.27
CA THR A 106 -4.50 -4.02 -9.60
C THR A 106 -3.99 -5.38 -9.12
N GLN A 107 -2.69 -5.65 -9.31
CA GLN A 107 -2.06 -6.91 -8.88
C GLN A 107 -2.04 -7.00 -7.35
N ILE A 108 -1.70 -5.91 -6.66
CA ILE A 108 -1.69 -5.87 -5.19
C ILE A 108 -3.09 -6.15 -4.63
N ILE A 109 -4.12 -5.55 -5.23
CA ILE A 109 -5.52 -5.75 -4.83
C ILE A 109 -5.95 -7.20 -5.10
N ALA A 110 -5.61 -7.76 -6.26
CA ALA A 110 -5.94 -9.14 -6.60
C ALA A 110 -5.27 -10.15 -5.66
N ILE A 111 -3.97 -9.97 -5.37
CA ILE A 111 -3.22 -10.83 -4.44
C ILE A 111 -3.78 -10.71 -3.02
N TYR A 112 -4.13 -9.51 -2.56
CA TYR A 112 -4.79 -9.37 -1.26
C TYR A 112 -6.20 -9.99 -1.27
N GLY A 113 -6.94 -9.82 -2.36
CA GLY A 113 -8.29 -10.34 -2.55
C GLY A 113 -8.37 -11.86 -2.56
N SER A 114 -7.34 -12.58 -3.03
CA SER A 114 -7.32 -14.04 -2.99
C SER A 114 -7.33 -14.61 -1.56
N ARG A 115 -6.96 -13.81 -0.55
CA ARG A 115 -7.11 -14.17 0.86
C ARG A 115 -8.57 -14.42 1.24
N PHE A 116 -9.50 -13.69 0.62
CA PHE A 116 -10.93 -13.88 0.87
C PHE A 116 -11.40 -15.29 0.47
N SER A 117 -10.91 -15.82 -0.66
CA SER A 117 -11.21 -17.19 -1.09
C SER A 117 -10.75 -18.23 -0.05
N ILE A 118 -9.60 -17.99 0.59
CA ILE A 118 -9.08 -18.84 1.66
C ILE A 118 -9.99 -18.76 2.89
N GLU A 119 -10.42 -17.56 3.27
CA GLU A 119 -11.32 -17.36 4.43
C GLU A 119 -12.68 -18.04 4.23
N ILE A 120 -13.26 -18.00 3.02
CA ILE A 120 -14.50 -18.71 2.70
C ILE A 120 -14.32 -20.22 2.76
N ALA A 121 -13.26 -20.76 2.14
CA ALA A 121 -12.98 -22.19 2.21
C ALA A 121 -12.85 -22.70 3.66
N ILE A 122 -12.25 -21.91 4.56
CA ILE A 122 -12.14 -22.26 5.99
C ILE A 122 -13.50 -22.25 6.69
N ILE A 123 -14.40 -21.32 6.33
CA ILE A 123 -15.76 -21.26 6.88
C ILE A 123 -16.59 -22.46 6.41
N ASP A 124 -16.50 -22.81 5.12
CA ASP A 124 -17.26 -23.92 4.52
C ASP A 124 -16.82 -25.30 5.03
N MET A 125 -15.59 -25.43 5.52
CA MET A 125 -15.05 -26.66 6.12
C MET A 125 -15.50 -26.88 7.57
N LYS A 126 -16.34 -26.02 8.12
CA LYS A 126 -16.77 -26.04 9.51
C LYS A 126 -18.22 -26.48 9.65
#